data_AF-A0A9E4F030-F1
#
_entry.id   AF-A0A9E4F030-F1
#
_cell.length_a   1.000
_cell.length_b   1.000
_cell.length_c   1.000
_cell.angle_alpha   90.00
_cell.angle_beta   90.00
_cell.angle_gamma   90.00
#
_symmetry.space_group_name_H-M   'P 1'
#
loop_
_entity.id
_entity.type
_entity.pdbx_description
1 polymer ?
#
loop_
_entity_poly.entity_id
_entity_poly.type
_entity_poly.pdbx_seq_one_letter_code
_entity_poly.pdbx_strand_id
1 'polypeptide(L)' 'PFCQDCNRIRLTADGMVRTCLFSTVEHDVKKMLRGGASDDEIKAWLAEVVLTKTPGHLIGQEEFVQPERTMSAIGG' A
#
# COMPACT_ATOMS: atom_id res chain seq x y z
N PRO A 1 18.43 0.99 -7.51
CA PRO A 1 18.77 0.79 -6.08
C PRO A 1 17.55 0.86 -5.15
N PHE A 2 16.83 1.99 -5.11
CA PHE A 2 15.86 2.22 -4.04
C PHE A 2 14.65 1.27 -4.01
N CYS A 3 14.00 1.00 -5.15
CA CYS A 3 12.80 0.15 -5.16
C CYS A 3 13.11 -1.33 -4.91
N GLN A 4 14.23 -1.83 -5.43
CA GLN A 4 14.62 -3.24 -5.30
C GLN A 4 14.84 -3.66 -3.84
N ASP A 5 15.37 -2.74 -3.03
CA ASP A 5 15.60 -2.97 -1.60
C ASP A 5 14.47 -2.40 -0.71
N CYS A 6 13.38 -1.90 -1.30
CA CYS A 6 12.32 -1.22 -0.57
C CYS A 6 11.43 -2.21 0.19
N ASN A 7 11.58 -2.26 1.50
CA ASN A 7 10.74 -3.05 2.42
C ASN A 7 9.59 -2.25 3.06
N ARG A 8 9.31 -1.04 2.56
CA ARG A 8 8.30 -0.15 3.15
C ARG A 8 6.90 -0.43 2.59
N ILE A 9 5.92 -0.42 3.49
CA ILE A 9 4.49 -0.23 3.20
C ILE A 9 3.99 0.97 3.99
N ARG A 10 2.83 1.50 3.62
CA ARG A 10 2.27 2.70 4.24
C ARG A 10 0.84 2.45 4.68
N LEU A 11 0.51 2.90 5.89
CA LEU A 11 -0.86 3.08 6.36
C LEU A 11 -1.25 4.54 6.14
N THR A 12 -2.35 4.79 5.44
CA THR A 12 -2.87 6.14 5.19
C THR A 12 -3.71 6.64 6.35
N ALA A 13 -3.91 7.95 6.45
CA ALA A 13 -4.68 8.58 7.54
C ALA A 13 -6.15 8.12 7.61
N ASP A 14 -6.75 7.69 6.50
CA ASP A 14 -8.10 7.17 6.41
C ASP A 14 -8.20 5.65 6.66
N GLY A 15 -7.07 4.96 6.82
CA GLY A 15 -7.00 3.55 7.22
C GLY A 15 -6.81 2.57 6.07
N MET A 16 -6.12 2.98 5.01
CA MET A 16 -5.78 2.14 3.86
C MET A 16 -4.32 1.72 3.89
N VAL A 17 -4.01 0.52 3.42
CA VAL A 17 -2.65 0.04 3.19
C VAL A 17 -2.26 0.29 1.73
N ARG A 18 -1.08 0.87 1.51
CA ARG A 18 -0.39 0.93 0.22
C ARG A 18 0.93 0.16 0.27
N THR A 19 1.18 -0.68 -0.73
CA THR A 19 2.42 -1.45 -0.87
C THR A 19 3.56 -0.62 -1.46
N CYS A 20 3.23 0.47 -2.16
CA CYS A 20 4.16 1.44 -2.70
C CYS A 20 3.60 2.85 -2.51
N LEU A 21 4.48 3.83 -2.35
CA LEU A 21 4.07 5.23 -2.24
C LEU A 21 3.27 5.71 -3.46
N PHE A 22 3.63 5.19 -4.63
CA PHE A 22 3.00 5.48 -5.92
C PHE A 22 2.02 4.39 -6.36
N SER A 23 1.53 3.54 -5.45
CA SER A 23 0.48 2.58 -5.79
C SER A 23 -0.81 3.30 -6.18
N THR A 24 -1.46 2.83 -7.23
CA THR A 24 -2.84 3.21 -7.61
C THR A 24 -3.89 2.38 -6.88
N VAL A 25 -3.46 1.36 -6.14
CA VAL A 25 -4.31 0.46 -5.35
C VAL A 25 -4.14 0.74 -3.86
N GLU A 26 -5.26 0.81 -3.15
CA GLU A 26 -5.37 0.98 -1.70
C GLU A 26 -6.19 -0.16 -1.11
N HIS A 27 -5.77 -0.70 0.03
CA HIS A 27 -6.42 -1.85 0.67
C HIS A 27 -6.99 -1.45 2.05
N ASP A 28 -8.30 -1.62 2.27
CA ASP A 28 -8.99 -1.14 3.48
C ASP A 28 -8.78 -2.08 4.69
N VAL A 29 -7.72 -1.83 5.46
CA VAL A 29 -7.46 -2.57 6.72
C VAL A 29 -8.41 -2.12 7.84
N LYS A 30 -8.90 -0.88 7.79
CA LYS A 30 -9.81 -0.32 8.79
C LYS A 30 -11.13 -1.07 8.85
N LYS A 31 -11.62 -1.59 7.72
CA LYS A 31 -12.80 -2.46 7.69
C LYS A 31 -12.59 -3.75 8.48
N MET A 32 -11.43 -4.39 8.36
CA MET A 32 -11.12 -5.61 9.14
C MET A 32 -11.03 -5.30 10.63
N LEU A 33 -10.28 -4.24 10.99
CA LEU A 33 -10.10 -3.81 12.38
C LEU A 33 -11.44 -3.47 13.05
N ARG A 34 -12.31 -2.73 12.36
CA ARG A 34 -13.64 -2.37 12.88
C ARG A 34 -14.65 -3.51 12.80
N GLY A 35 -14.40 -4.49 11.93
CA GLY A 35 -15.21 -5.69 11.79
C GLY A 35 -14.93 -6.75 12.85
N GLY A 36 -13.93 -6.53 13.73
CA GLY A 36 -13.57 -7.48 14.78
C GLY A 36 -12.76 -8.69 14.29
N ALA A 37 -12.06 -8.55 13.15
CA ALA A 37 -11.12 -9.58 12.71
C ALA A 37 -10.04 -9.83 13.77
N SER A 38 -9.64 -11.08 13.92
CA SER A 38 -8.53 -11.49 14.78
C SER A 38 -7.18 -11.04 14.22
N ASP A 39 -6.16 -11.00 15.09
CA ASP A 39 -4.79 -10.66 14.69
C ASP A 39 -4.24 -11.61 13.62
N ASP A 40 -4.58 -12.90 13.68
CA ASP A 40 -4.15 -13.90 12.71
C ASP A 40 -4.78 -13.66 11.33
N GLU A 41 -6.06 -13.30 11.27
CA GLU A 41 -6.75 -12.94 10.03
C GLU A 41 -6.14 -11.68 9.42
N ILE A 42 -5.89 -10.64 10.24
CA ILE A 42 -5.27 -9.39 9.78
C ILE A 42 -3.86 -9.65 9.27
N LYS A 43 -3.08 -10.48 9.97
CA LYS A 43 -1.71 -10.84 9.59
C LYS A 43 -1.66 -11.61 8.27
N ALA A 44 -2.54 -12.61 8.10
CA ALA A 44 -2.62 -13.37 6.86
C ALA A 44 -2.98 -12.46 5.68
N TRP A 45 -4.02 -11.65 5.84
CA TRP A 45 -4.45 -10.68 4.82
C TRP A 45 -3.35 -9.66 4.48
N LEU A 46 -2.66 -9.12 5.49
CA LEU A 46 -1.59 -8.14 5.28
C LEU A 46 -0.41 -8.78 4.51
N ALA A 47 -0.08 -10.03 4.79
CA ALA A 47 0.94 -10.76 4.04
C ALA A 47 0.55 -10.91 2.56
N GLU A 48 -0.69 -11.29 2.27
CA GLU A 48 -1.21 -11.37 0.90
C GLU A 48 -1.13 -10.03 0.17
N VAL A 49 -1.54 -8.93 0.82
CA VAL A 49 -1.42 -7.57 0.28
C VAL A 49 0.04 -7.21 0.00
N VAL A 50 0.96 -7.47 0.93
CA VAL A 50 2.39 -7.14 0.74
C VAL A 50 2.99 -7.90 -0.45
N LEU A 51 2.55 -9.14 -0.70
CA LEU A 51 3.03 -9.94 -1.83
C LEU A 51 2.57 -9.40 -3.20
N THR A 52 1.57 -8.50 -3.24
CA THR A 52 1.18 -7.81 -4.49
C THR A 52 2.06 -6.60 -4.81
N LYS A 53 3.08 -6.30 -3.99
CA LYS A 53 4.01 -5.19 -4.21
C LYS A 53 4.77 -5.39 -5.53
N THR A 54 4.67 -4.39 -6.41
CA THR A 54 5.42 -4.39 -7.67
C THR A 54 6.91 -4.13 -7.43
N PRO A 55 7.82 -4.61 -8.32
CA PRO A 55 9.27 -4.39 -8.17
C PRO A 55 9.71 -2.91 -8.18
N GLY A 56 8.87 -2.01 -8.68
CA GLY A 56 9.14 -0.58 -8.73
C GLY A 56 7.94 0.22 -9.19
N HIS A 57 8.00 1.53 -8.94
CA HIS A 57 6.93 2.46 -9.31
C HIS A 57 6.99 2.95 -10.76
N LEU A 58 8.00 2.54 -11.54
CA LEU A 58 8.11 2.85 -12.98
C LEU A 58 8.22 4.35 -13.35
N ILE A 59 8.49 5.26 -12.41
CA ILE A 59 8.61 6.70 -12.72
C ILE A 59 9.69 6.91 -13.78
N GLY A 60 9.34 7.65 -14.83
CA GLY A 60 10.20 7.88 -16.00
C GLY A 60 10.02 6.85 -17.12
N GLN A 61 9.08 5.91 -16.98
CA GLN A 61 8.70 4.94 -18.02
C GLN A 61 7.27 5.23 -18.52
N GLU A 62 6.91 4.68 -19.69
CA GLU A 62 5.61 4.91 -20.33
C GLU A 62 4.44 4.31 -19.52
N GLU A 63 4.71 3.21 -18.81
CA GLU A 63 3.75 2.48 -18.00
C GLU A 63 3.47 3.13 -16.63
N PHE A 64 4.13 4.25 -16.31
CA PHE A 64 3.90 4.95 -15.06
C PHE A 64 2.51 5.59 -15.03
N VAL A 65 1.69 5.16 -14.07
CA VAL A 65 0.41 5.78 -13.77
C VAL A 65 0.53 6.57 -12.46
N GLN A 66 0.37 7.89 -12.55
CA GLN A 66 0.33 8.77 -11.38
C GLN A 66 -0.92 8.46 -10.54
N PRO A 67 -0.80 8.16 -9.24
CA PRO A 67 -1.97 7.98 -8.38
C PRO A 67 -2.76 9.28 -8.23
N GLU A 68 -4.09 9.17 -8.23
CA GLU A 68 -4.99 10.31 -8.02
C GLU A 68 -4.71 11.04 -6.70
N ARG A 69 -4.43 10.28 -5.63
CA ARG A 69 -4.05 10.82 -4.33
C ARG A 69 -2.54 10.84 -4.17
N THR A 70 -2.00 12.05 -4.09
CA THR A 70 -0.57 12.32 -3.85
C THR A 70 -0.18 12.06 -2.38
N MET A 71 1.13 12.07 -2.11
CA MET A 71 1.73 11.92 -0.78
C MET A 71 1.08 12.77 0.31
N SER A 72 0.86 14.06 0.04
CA SER A 72 0.28 14.99 1.01
C SER A 72 -1.19 14.67 1.33
N ALA A 73 -1.91 14.03 0.40
CA ALA A 73 -3.31 13.65 0.56
C ALA A 73 -3.54 12.31 1.29
N ILE A 74 -2.47 11.59 1.64
CA ILE A 74 -2.52 10.28 2.32
C ILE A 74 -1.85 10.30 3.71
N GLY A 75 -1.66 11.49 4.28
CA GLY A 75 -1.16 11.66 5.64
C GLY A 75 0.33 11.93 5.78
N GLY A 76 0.96 12.61 4.80
CA GLY A 76 2.31 13.21 4.92
C GLY A 76 3.44 12.20 5.00
#